data_AF-A0A367AR16-F1
#
_entry.id   AF-A0A367AR16-F1
#
_cell.length_a   1.000
_cell.length_b   1.000
_cell.length_c   1.000
_cell.angle_alpha   90.00
_cell.angle_beta   90.00
_cell.angle_gamma   90.00
#
_symmetry.space_group_name_H-M   'P 1'
#
loop_
_entity.id
_entity.type
_entity.pdbx_description
1 polymer ?
#
loop_
_entity_poly.entity_id
_entity_poly.type
_entity_poly.pdbx_seq_one_letter_code
_entity_poly.pdbx_strand_id
1 'polypeptide(L)'
;MSTGPDPARRRTRPVLGVVAVAVLCALAFVVLDVVIAAFVVVLLLTGLVIALAARDWDQHPDFEQRELERARRRKEKWQRNAGARARDRARWEAHQARRSAAGGAADDSRSQPPA
;
A
#
# COMPACT_ATOMS: atom_id res chain seq x y z
N MET A 1 -28.32 -11.67 18.66
CA MET A 1 -28.29 -10.26 18.23
C MET A 1 -27.81 -9.45 19.43
N SER A 2 -26.51 -9.18 19.53
CA SER A 2 -25.90 -8.52 20.70
C SER A 2 -25.22 -7.23 20.26
N THR A 3 -25.75 -6.09 20.67
CA THR A 3 -25.15 -4.77 20.54
C THR A 3 -24.27 -4.52 21.77
N GLY A 4 -22.97 -4.77 21.66
CA GLY A 4 -22.00 -4.36 22.67
C GLY A 4 -21.78 -2.83 22.59
N PRO A 5 -21.67 -2.12 23.72
CA PRO A 5 -21.44 -0.68 23.71
C PRO A 5 -20.04 -0.36 23.16
N ASP A 6 -19.97 0.55 22.17
CA ASP A 6 -18.72 1.04 21.57
C ASP A 6 -17.79 1.70 22.62
N PRO A 7 -16.59 1.14 22.89
CA PRO A 7 -15.65 1.71 23.86
C PRO A 7 -14.99 3.01 23.37
N ALA A 8 -15.08 3.31 22.07
CA ALA A 8 -14.38 4.43 21.44
C ALA A 8 -14.92 5.82 21.83
N ARG A 9 -16.18 5.92 22.29
CA ARG A 9 -16.86 7.22 22.49
C ARG A 9 -16.57 7.92 23.82
N ARG A 10 -15.84 7.28 24.75
CA ARG A 10 -15.59 7.80 26.11
C ARG A 10 -14.24 8.49 26.31
N ARG A 11 -13.25 8.31 25.43
CA ARG A 11 -11.90 8.90 25.61
C ARG A 11 -11.71 10.29 25.00
N THR A 12 -12.50 10.69 24.01
CA THR A 12 -12.34 11.99 23.33
C THR A 12 -12.89 13.18 24.11
N ARG A 13 -13.93 12.95 24.93
CA ARG A 13 -14.57 13.98 25.75
C ARG A 13 -13.64 14.65 26.78
N PRO A 14 -12.82 13.92 27.56
CA PRO A 14 -11.89 14.57 28.49
C PRO A 14 -10.77 15.33 27.78
N VAL A 15 -10.26 14.84 26.64
CA VAL A 15 -9.19 15.51 25.88
C VAL A 15 -9.67 16.86 25.34
N LEU A 16 -10.87 16.92 24.79
CA LEU A 16 -11.47 18.17 24.32
C LEU A 16 -11.67 19.19 25.45
N GLY A 17 -12.06 18.72 26.64
CA GLY A 17 -12.17 19.56 27.83
C GLY A 17 -10.82 20.15 28.27
N VAL A 18 -9.77 19.33 28.31
CA VAL A 18 -8.41 19.78 28.68
C VAL A 18 -7.86 20.79 27.68
N VAL A 19 -8.04 20.54 26.37
CA VAL A 19 -7.62 21.46 25.32
C VAL A 19 -8.38 22.79 25.41
N ALA A 20 -9.69 22.75 25.62
CA ALA A 20 -10.50 23.96 25.75
C ALA A 20 -10.07 24.82 26.94
N VAL A 21 -9.79 24.21 28.10
CA VAL A 21 -9.29 24.93 29.29
C VAL A 21 -7.91 25.52 29.04
N ALA A 22 -7.00 24.77 28.42
CA ALA A 22 -5.67 25.27 28.08
C ALA A 22 -5.72 26.49 27.13
N VAL A 23 -6.60 26.46 26.13
CA VAL A 23 -6.83 27.60 25.21
C VAL A 23 -7.43 28.80 25.95
N LEU A 24 -8.36 28.58 26.88
CA LEU A 24 -8.95 29.64 27.71
C LEU A 24 -7.91 30.31 28.61
N CYS A 25 -7.03 29.52 29.23
CA CYS A 25 -5.90 30.06 30.00
C CYS A 25 -4.94 30.85 29.10
N ALA A 26 -4.60 30.32 27.91
CA ALA A 26 -3.75 31.02 26.94
C ALA A 26 -4.31 32.40 26.57
N LEU A 27 -5.61 32.47 26.24
CA LEU A 27 -6.30 33.71 25.90
C LEU A 27 -6.34 34.68 27.09
N ALA A 28 -6.51 34.19 28.31
CA ALA A 28 -6.43 35.03 29.51
C ALA A 28 -5.06 35.68 29.69
N PHE A 29 -3.97 34.96 29.36
CA PHE A 29 -2.61 35.51 29.39
C PHE A 29 -2.32 36.50 28.25
N VAL A 30 -2.96 36.40 27.08
CA VAL A 30 -2.83 37.39 25.99
C VAL A 30 -3.31 38.78 26.39
N VAL A 31 -4.33 38.85 27.24
CA VAL A 31 -4.85 40.12 27.75
C VAL A 31 -3.95 40.71 28.84
N LEU A 32 -3.18 39.87 29.55
CA LEU A 32 -2.39 40.26 30.72
C LEU A 32 -0.89 40.47 30.39
N ASP A 33 -0.32 39.70 29.46
CA ASP A 33 1.10 39.70 29.10
C ASP A 33 1.37 39.10 27.68
N VAL A 34 1.89 39.94 26.79
CA VAL A 34 2.22 39.57 25.39
C VAL A 34 3.35 38.53 25.29
N VAL A 35 4.31 38.53 26.22
CA VAL A 35 5.45 37.59 26.21
C VAL A 35 4.96 36.18 26.53
N ILE A 36 4.11 36.04 27.55
CA ILE A 36 3.52 34.75 27.92
C ILE A 36 2.62 34.24 26.79
N ALA A 37 1.84 35.14 26.17
CA ALA A 37 1.03 34.78 25.01
C ALA A 37 1.85 34.20 23.85
N ALA A 38 2.96 34.85 23.48
CA ALA A 38 3.83 34.36 22.42
C ALA A 38 4.38 32.96 22.74
N PHE A 39 4.80 32.73 24.00
CA PHE A 39 5.27 31.43 24.46
C PHE A 39 4.20 30.34 24.32
N VAL A 40 2.97 30.63 24.75
CA VAL A 40 1.86 29.65 24.64
C VAL A 40 1.50 29.37 23.18
N VAL A 41 1.49 30.39 22.32
CA VAL A 41 1.27 30.21 20.87
C VAL A 41 2.31 29.26 20.28
N VAL A 42 3.60 29.44 20.62
CA VAL A 42 4.66 28.54 20.18
C VAL A 42 4.41 27.11 20.66
N LEU A 43 4.09 26.91 21.94
CA LEU A 43 3.80 25.58 22.47
C LEU A 43 2.62 24.89 21.76
N LEU A 44 1.54 25.62 21.50
CA LEU A 44 0.37 25.10 20.80
C LEU A 44 0.69 24.75 19.35
N LEU A 45 1.45 25.60 18.65
CA LEU A 45 1.89 25.33 17.29
C LEU A 45 2.80 24.10 17.24
N THR A 46 3.79 24.00 18.12
CA THR A 46 4.67 22.83 18.20
C THR A 46 3.88 21.56 18.52
N GLY A 47 2.97 21.62 19.48
CA GLY A 47 2.08 20.50 19.81
C GLY A 47 1.20 20.08 18.64
N LEU A 48 0.66 21.04 17.88
CA LEU A 48 -0.12 20.78 16.67
C LEU A 48 0.72 20.09 15.60
N VAL A 49 1.94 20.56 15.34
CA VAL A 49 2.87 19.93 14.39
C VAL A 49 3.17 18.49 14.80
N ILE A 50 3.46 18.25 16.07
CA ILE A 50 3.70 16.90 16.60
C ILE A 50 2.45 16.02 16.44
N ALA A 51 1.27 16.54 16.76
CA ALA A 51 0.02 15.79 16.63
C ALA A 51 -0.30 15.43 15.17
N LEU A 52 -0.02 16.34 14.22
CA LEU A 52 -0.16 16.07 12.79
C LEU A 52 0.84 15.01 12.33
N ALA A 53 2.09 15.08 12.77
CA ALA A 53 3.09 14.06 12.47
C ALA A 53 2.75 12.70 13.08
N ALA A 54 2.19 12.69 14.30
CA ALA A 54 1.80 11.47 15.00
C ALA A 54 0.51 10.84 14.44
N ARG A 55 -0.35 11.62 13.78
CA ARG A 55 -1.66 11.16 13.27
C ARG A 55 -1.55 9.92 12.39
N ASP A 56 -0.53 9.88 11.54
CA ASP A 56 -0.32 8.80 10.57
C ASP A 56 0.81 7.85 10.99
N TRP A 57 1.36 8.01 12.20
CA TRP A 57 2.45 7.17 12.72
C TRP A 57 2.05 5.71 12.86
N ASP A 58 0.79 5.43 13.22
CA ASP A 58 0.26 4.06 13.30
C ASP A 58 -0.25 3.53 11.96
N GLN A 59 -0.22 4.31 10.87
CA GLN A 59 -0.61 3.85 9.54
C GLN A 59 0.51 3.09 8.81
N HIS A 60 1.29 2.31 9.54
CA HIS A 60 2.20 1.38 8.91
C HIS A 60 1.41 0.18 8.38
N PRO A 61 1.43 -0.09 7.07
CA PRO A 61 0.72 -1.24 6.52
C PRO A 61 1.31 -2.51 7.12
N ASP A 62 0.46 -3.35 7.71
CA ASP A 62 0.88 -4.63 8.27
C ASP A 62 1.63 -5.46 7.21
N PHE A 63 2.52 -6.34 7.67
CA PHE A 63 3.28 -7.23 6.79
C PHE A 63 2.37 -7.95 5.77
N GLU A 64 1.20 -8.41 6.22
CA GLU A 64 0.21 -9.06 5.37
C GLU A 64 -0.39 -8.12 4.32
N GLN A 65 -0.69 -6.86 4.67
CA GLN A 65 -1.21 -5.88 3.71
C GLN A 65 -0.16 -5.55 2.64
N ARG A 66 1.11 -5.47 3.00
CA ARG A 66 2.23 -5.29 2.05
C ARG A 66 2.38 -6.49 1.11
N GLU A 67 2.25 -7.72 1.63
CA GLU A 67 2.32 -8.94 0.82
C GLU A 67 1.11 -9.07 -0.13
N LEU A 68 -0.10 -8.71 0.33
CA LEU A 68 -1.30 -8.65 -0.50
C LEU A 68 -1.15 -7.64 -1.65
N GLU A 69 -0.59 -6.45 -1.39
CA GLU A 69 -0.30 -5.50 -2.46
C GLU A 69 0.71 -6.04 -3.48
N ARG A 70 1.77 -6.72 -3.03
CA ARG A 70 2.75 -7.37 -3.92
C ARG A 70 2.10 -8.48 -4.74
N ALA A 71 1.24 -9.29 -4.13
CA ALA A 71 0.45 -10.31 -4.82
C ALA A 71 -0.49 -9.70 -5.87
N ARG A 72 -1.17 -8.59 -5.53
CA ARG A 72 -2.03 -7.84 -6.45
C ARG A 72 -1.25 -7.32 -7.65
N ARG A 73 -0.09 -6.68 -7.42
CA ARG A 73 0.80 -6.18 -8.48
C ARG A 73 1.32 -7.31 -9.38
N ARG A 74 1.67 -8.47 -8.81
CA ARG A 74 2.05 -9.65 -9.59
C ARG A 74 0.89 -10.14 -10.45
N LYS A 75 -0.32 -10.27 -9.89
CA LYS A 75 -1.52 -10.68 -10.63
C LYS A 75 -1.83 -9.72 -11.78
N GLU A 76 -1.76 -8.42 -11.53
CA GLU A 76 -1.99 -7.39 -12.55
C GLU A 76 -0.93 -7.46 -13.67
N LYS A 77 0.35 -7.59 -13.32
CA LYS A 77 1.42 -7.81 -14.31
C LYS A 77 1.17 -9.08 -15.14
N TRP A 78 0.76 -10.17 -14.51
CA TRP A 78 0.45 -11.44 -15.19
C TRP A 78 -0.73 -11.31 -16.14
N GLN A 79 -1.77 -10.56 -15.76
CA GLN A 79 -2.94 -10.28 -16.59
C GLN A 79 -2.57 -9.41 -17.80
N ARG A 80 -1.85 -8.29 -17.59
CA ARG A 80 -1.39 -7.42 -18.68
C ARG A 80 -0.56 -8.19 -19.72
N ASN A 81 0.28 -9.11 -19.26
CA ASN A 81 1.13 -9.92 -20.14
C ASN A 81 0.46 -11.22 -20.65
N ALA A 82 -0.83 -11.45 -20.38
CA ALA A 82 -1.50 -12.68 -20.81
C ALA A 82 -1.55 -12.81 -22.35
N GLY A 83 -1.85 -11.72 -23.06
CA GLY A 83 -1.89 -11.71 -24.53
C GLY A 83 -0.51 -11.94 -25.16
N ALA A 84 0.55 -11.38 -24.58
CA ALA A 84 1.92 -11.61 -25.04
C ALA A 84 2.32 -13.09 -24.88
N ARG A 85 2.01 -13.69 -23.73
CA ARG A 85 2.26 -15.12 -23.47
C ARG A 85 1.45 -16.04 -24.37
N ALA A 86 0.22 -15.67 -24.73
CA ALA A 86 -0.58 -16.45 -25.67
C ALA A 86 0.06 -16.48 -27.08
N ARG A 87 0.53 -15.33 -27.56
CA ARG A 87 1.25 -15.24 -28.85
C ARG A 87 2.58 -15.98 -28.82
N ASP A 88 3.30 -15.91 -27.69
CA ASP A 88 4.56 -16.61 -27.51
C ASP A 88 4.39 -18.13 -27.52
N ARG A 89 3.37 -18.64 -26.81
CA ARG A 89 2.99 -20.06 -26.89
C ARG A 89 2.62 -20.49 -28.31
N ALA A 90 1.80 -19.71 -29.01
CA ALA A 90 1.44 -20.02 -30.39
C ALA A 90 2.66 -20.07 -31.33
N ARG A 91 3.63 -19.16 -31.15
CA ARG A 91 4.90 -19.19 -31.90
C ARG A 91 5.74 -20.41 -31.57
N TRP A 92 5.84 -20.76 -30.29
CA TRP A 92 6.57 -21.92 -29.82
C TRP A 92 5.97 -23.22 -30.37
N GLU A 93 4.65 -23.38 -30.30
CA GLU A 93 3.92 -24.53 -30.86
C GLU A 93 4.12 -24.64 -32.37
N ALA A 94 4.01 -23.52 -33.11
CA ALA A 94 4.26 -23.49 -34.55
C ALA A 94 5.72 -23.81 -34.92
N HIS A 95 6.68 -23.46 -34.06
CA HIS A 95 8.07 -23.82 -34.26
C HIS A 95 8.31 -25.31 -33.96
N GLN A 96 7.70 -25.85 -32.91
CA GLN A 96 7.80 -27.27 -32.58
C GLN A 96 7.18 -28.16 -33.66
N ALA A 97 6.02 -27.79 -34.21
CA ALA A 97 5.40 -28.52 -35.33
C ALA A 97 6.31 -28.58 -36.56
N ARG A 98 7.08 -27.52 -36.84
CA ARG A 98 8.08 -27.51 -37.92
C ARG A 98 9.28 -28.39 -37.58
N ARG A 99 9.75 -28.39 -36.33
CA ARG A 99 10.86 -29.25 -35.90
C ARG A 99 10.50 -30.72 -35.91
N SER A 100 9.29 -31.09 -35.51
CA SER A 100 8.82 -32.48 -35.58
C SER A 100 8.69 -32.96 -37.03
N ALA A 101 8.19 -32.11 -37.94
CA ALA A 101 8.11 -32.43 -39.36
C ALA A 101 9.49 -32.55 -40.04
N ALA A 102 10.40 -31.61 -39.75
CA ALA A 102 11.77 -31.64 -40.30
C ALA A 102 12.63 -32.76 -39.70
N GLY A 103 12.42 -33.09 -38.42
CA GLY A 103 13.10 -34.18 -37.73
C GLY A 103 12.72 -35.56 -38.28
N GLY A 104 11.43 -35.77 -38.59
CA GLY A 104 10.96 -37.00 -39.25
C GLY A 104 11.51 -37.17 -40.66
N ALA A 105 11.55 -36.09 -41.46
CA ALA A 105 12.12 -36.13 -42.81
C ALA A 105 13.65 -36.39 -42.80
N ALA A 106 14.37 -35.84 -41.82
CA ALA A 106 15.81 -36.08 -41.67
C ALA A 106 16.15 -37.49 -41.16
N ASP A 107 15.25 -38.13 -40.41
CA ASP A 107 15.41 -39.52 -39.96
C ASP A 107 15.15 -40.51 -41.10
N ASP A 108 14.10 -40.29 -41.90
CA ASP A 108 13.73 -41.13 -43.06
C ASP A 108 14.83 -41.16 -44.15
N SER A 109 15.47 -40.01 -44.38
CA SER A 109 16.63 -39.88 -45.29
C SER A 109 17.90 -40.60 -44.80
N ARG A 110 17.99 -40.89 -43.49
CA ARG A 110 19.15 -41.55 -42.87
C ARG A 110 19.00 -43.07 -42.80
N SER A 111 17.78 -43.58 -42.93
CA SER A 111 17.43 -45.00 -42.98
C SER A 111 17.45 -45.60 -44.40
N GLN A 112 17.68 -44.81 -45.45
CA GLN A 112 17.75 -45.30 -46.82
C GLN A 112 19.17 -45.82 -47.12
N PRO A 113 19.38 -47.14 -47.29
CA PRO A 113 20.72 -47.68 -47.53
C PRO A 113 21.21 -47.32 -48.94
N PRO A 114 22.52 -47.07 -49.13
CA PRO A 114 23.08 -46.81 -50.45
C PRO A 114 22.95 -48.06 -51.34
N ALA A 115 22.57 -47.82 -52.60
CA ALA A 115 22.39 -48.85 -53.64
C ALA A 115 23.72 -49.42 -54.17
#